data_AF-A0A2S2PCE3-F1
#
_entry.id   AF-A0A2S2PCE3-F1
#
_cell.length_a   1.000
_cell.length_b   1.000
_cell.length_c   1.000
_cell.angle_alpha   90.00
_cell.angle_beta   90.00
_cell.angle_gamma   90.00
#
_symmetry.space_group_name_H-M   'P 1'
#
loop_
_entity.id
_entity.type
_entity.pdbx_description
1 polymer ?
#
loop_
_entity_poly.entity_id
_entity_poly.type
_entity_poly.pdbx_seq_one_letter_code
_entity_poly.pdbx_strand_id
1 'polypeptide(L)'
;MEGVDQCTGWFQASLMSSIALRNVSPFKSLFVHGFVVDKNGRKMSKSIGNVIDPQDIINGNYDQLINGIDILRWWVAKHGSHQTNIPVTKETMIDSKQSVDKLRLIIRFLLGSLNNIKDNNFKHGINHLKYLDKYMMLELKSFENETYELYNTFQYNKVCAKILHFITNQVSGLYVHHIKDRLYCDSIESVDRLACIATLQAIFETLLKNIAPILPHLAEEAFSYYPLRNTTFFKSSITNVHQIVIPDSEQVISTMENALMVKNKLSNLLQGKNSLEQSLVIASPSKTFNLLKILHPKNNATRSDLIELLQVSSIDLVLNDTIDIKTSDTKQILCKRCRRWSAEKEDYLCKRCEKTVNIFYS
;
A
#
# COMPACT_ATOMS: atom_id res chain seq x y z
N MET A 1 -22.03 11.99 19.48
CA MET A 1 -22.01 10.68 18.80
C MET A 1 -22.40 9.69 19.85
N GLU A 2 -23.47 8.92 19.64
CA GLU A 2 -23.98 7.98 20.64
C GLU A 2 -24.70 6.80 19.97
N GLY A 3 -25.11 5.82 20.77
CA GLY A 3 -25.97 4.72 20.33
C GLY A 3 -27.37 5.18 19.97
N VAL A 4 -28.09 4.36 19.18
CA VAL A 4 -29.45 4.63 18.72
C VAL A 4 -30.48 4.77 19.85
N ASP A 5 -30.23 4.20 21.03
CA ASP A 5 -31.04 4.44 22.24
C ASP A 5 -31.03 5.90 22.70
N GLN A 6 -29.98 6.64 22.39
CA GLN A 6 -29.85 8.03 22.85
C GLN A 6 -30.67 9.03 22.03
N CYS A 7 -31.29 8.60 20.92
CA CYS A 7 -32.22 9.43 20.14
C CYS A 7 -33.38 9.96 20.96
N THR A 8 -34.00 9.11 21.79
CA THR A 8 -35.08 9.52 22.72
C THR A 8 -34.58 9.88 24.11
N GLY A 9 -33.30 9.61 24.38
CA GLY A 9 -32.62 9.97 25.62
C GLY A 9 -31.83 11.27 25.48
N TRP A 10 -30.51 11.15 25.53
CA TRP A 10 -29.61 12.29 25.64
C TRP A 10 -29.72 13.30 24.50
N PHE A 11 -29.92 12.86 23.25
CA PHE A 11 -30.07 13.79 22.12
C PHE A 11 -31.33 14.64 22.24
N GLN A 12 -32.47 14.02 22.56
CA GLN A 12 -33.73 14.74 22.71
C GLN A 12 -33.69 15.72 23.89
N ALA A 13 -33.24 15.26 25.06
CA ALA A 13 -33.15 16.11 26.25
C ALA A 13 -32.22 17.32 26.04
N SER A 14 -31.06 17.08 25.41
CA SER A 14 -30.10 18.16 25.09
C SER A 14 -30.66 19.15 24.08
N LEU A 15 -31.33 18.66 23.02
CA LEU A 15 -31.92 19.50 21.98
C LEU A 15 -33.04 20.38 22.56
N MET A 16 -33.98 19.79 23.28
CA MET A 16 -35.10 20.52 23.90
C MET A 16 -34.59 21.60 24.85
N SER A 17 -33.63 21.26 25.71
CA SER A 17 -33.05 22.20 26.67
C SER A 17 -32.35 23.38 25.98
N SER A 18 -31.58 23.10 24.91
CA SER A 18 -30.88 24.13 24.15
C SER A 18 -31.83 25.02 23.34
N ILE A 19 -32.89 24.46 22.75
CA ILE A 19 -33.91 25.25 22.05
C ILE A 19 -34.64 26.16 23.04
N ALA A 20 -35.06 25.62 24.19
CA ALA A 20 -35.79 26.39 25.20
C ALA A 20 -34.97 27.56 25.77
N LEU A 21 -33.67 27.36 26.00
CA LEU A 21 -32.81 28.36 26.65
C LEU A 21 -32.02 29.25 25.69
N ARG A 22 -31.72 28.76 24.48
CA ARG A 22 -30.77 29.38 23.55
C ARG A 22 -31.27 29.49 22.11
N ASN A 23 -32.44 28.92 21.80
CA ASN A 23 -33.03 28.89 20.46
C ASN A 23 -32.09 28.37 19.36
N VAL A 24 -31.17 27.46 19.69
CA VAL A 24 -30.23 26.82 18.76
C VAL A 24 -30.02 25.36 19.13
N SER A 25 -29.69 24.53 18.12
CA SER A 25 -29.26 23.14 18.35
C SER A 25 -27.92 23.09 19.10
N PRO A 26 -27.74 22.18 20.09
CA PRO A 26 -26.48 22.04 20.81
C PRO A 26 -25.41 21.28 20.00
N PHE A 27 -25.79 20.71 18.85
CA PHE A 27 -24.91 19.94 17.96
C PHE A 27 -25.02 20.43 16.51
N LYS A 28 -23.87 20.47 15.81
CA LYS A 28 -23.79 20.76 14.37
C LYS A 28 -24.02 19.52 13.50
N SER A 29 -23.71 18.34 14.02
CA SER A 29 -23.88 17.06 13.33
C SER A 29 -24.09 15.96 14.36
N LEU A 30 -24.85 14.93 13.99
CA LEU A 30 -25.09 13.74 14.80
C LEU A 30 -24.60 12.51 14.04
N PHE A 31 -23.81 11.68 14.72
CA PHE A 31 -23.49 10.33 14.27
C PHE A 31 -24.10 9.35 15.28
N VAL A 32 -24.94 8.46 14.78
CA VAL A 32 -25.67 7.47 15.58
C VAL A 32 -25.20 6.09 15.16
N HIS A 33 -24.74 5.29 16.11
CA HIS A 33 -24.32 3.90 15.86
C HIS A 33 -25.32 2.89 16.40
N GLY A 34 -25.27 1.66 15.89
CA GLY A 34 -26.08 0.55 16.37
C GLY A 34 -25.64 -0.03 17.71
N PHE A 35 -26.28 -1.12 18.11
CA PHE A 35 -25.91 -1.92 19.27
C PHE A 35 -24.95 -3.03 18.92
N VAL A 36 -24.05 -3.32 19.85
CA VAL A 36 -23.30 -4.56 19.82
C VAL A 36 -24.21 -5.71 20.26
N VAL A 37 -24.26 -6.77 19.46
CA VAL A 37 -25.08 -7.96 19.69
C VAL A 37 -24.23 -9.22 19.72
N ASP A 38 -24.75 -10.28 20.32
CA ASP A 38 -24.09 -11.59 20.29
C ASP A 38 -24.19 -12.25 18.90
N LYS A 39 -23.58 -13.44 18.77
CA LYS A 39 -23.61 -14.25 17.54
C LYS A 39 -25.02 -14.61 17.03
N ASN A 40 -26.02 -14.57 17.89
CA ASN A 40 -27.42 -14.86 17.57
C ASN A 40 -28.24 -13.59 17.33
N GLY A 41 -27.61 -12.41 17.31
CA GLY A 41 -28.27 -11.12 17.15
C GLY A 41 -29.02 -10.64 18.40
N ARG A 42 -28.81 -11.26 19.57
CA ARG A 42 -29.45 -10.85 20.82
C ARG A 42 -28.65 -9.73 21.46
N LYS A 43 -29.34 -8.74 22.01
CA LYS A 43 -28.72 -7.68 22.80
C LYS A 43 -27.92 -8.31 23.95
N MET A 44 -26.69 -7.88 24.14
CA MET A 44 -25.84 -8.40 25.21
C MET A 44 -26.36 -7.93 26.58
N SER A 45 -26.49 -8.83 27.54
CA SER A 45 -26.86 -8.52 28.92
C SER A 45 -26.21 -9.45 29.93
N LYS A 46 -25.84 -8.92 31.10
CA LYS A 46 -25.21 -9.71 32.17
C LYS A 46 -26.09 -10.87 32.66
N SER A 47 -27.41 -10.70 32.64
CA SER A 47 -28.36 -11.73 33.06
C SER A 47 -28.47 -12.90 32.08
N ILE A 48 -28.26 -12.66 30.78
CA ILE A 48 -28.25 -13.70 29.73
C ILE A 48 -26.86 -14.38 29.66
N GLY A 49 -25.83 -13.75 30.21
CA GLY A 49 -24.46 -14.28 30.22
C GLY A 49 -23.76 -14.21 28.85
N ASN A 50 -24.28 -13.44 27.91
CA ASN A 50 -23.73 -13.28 26.55
C ASN A 50 -22.91 -12.00 26.36
N VAL A 51 -22.44 -11.39 27.45
CA VAL A 51 -21.58 -10.19 27.42
C VAL A 51 -20.14 -10.61 27.18
N ILE A 52 -19.48 -9.97 26.22
CA ILE A 52 -18.04 -10.05 26.05
C ILE A 52 -17.45 -8.74 26.59
N ASP A 53 -16.64 -8.82 27.63
CA ASP A 53 -15.94 -7.64 28.15
C ASP A 53 -14.86 -7.20 27.15
N PRO A 54 -14.81 -5.92 26.73
CA PRO A 54 -13.72 -5.41 25.92
C PRO A 54 -12.32 -5.72 26.50
N GLN A 55 -12.18 -5.75 27.83
CA GLN A 55 -10.92 -6.11 28.50
C GLN A 55 -10.53 -7.57 28.25
N ASP A 56 -11.49 -8.47 28.13
CA ASP A 56 -11.21 -9.88 27.84
C ASP A 56 -10.65 -10.04 26.43
N ILE A 57 -11.10 -9.22 25.47
CA ILE A 57 -10.53 -9.18 24.12
C ILE A 57 -9.12 -8.58 24.18
N ILE A 58 -8.94 -7.43 24.84
CA ILE A 58 -7.67 -6.72 24.90
C ILE A 58 -6.57 -7.60 25.54
N ASN A 59 -6.89 -8.26 26.65
CA ASN A 59 -5.95 -9.06 27.42
C ASN A 59 -5.79 -10.50 26.92
N GLY A 60 -6.63 -10.93 25.96
CA GLY A 60 -6.59 -12.29 25.39
C GLY A 60 -7.31 -13.35 26.21
N ASN A 61 -8.12 -12.98 27.20
CA ASN A 61 -8.99 -13.90 27.94
C ASN A 61 -10.12 -14.47 27.07
N TYR A 62 -10.58 -13.68 26.09
CA TYR A 62 -11.59 -14.11 25.12
C TYR A 62 -11.03 -15.17 24.16
N ASP A 63 -9.85 -14.89 23.60
CA ASP A 63 -9.05 -15.80 22.79
C ASP A 63 -7.61 -15.28 22.76
N GLN A 64 -6.64 -16.11 23.15
CA GLN A 64 -5.23 -15.71 23.21
C GLN A 64 -4.67 -15.28 21.85
N LEU A 65 -5.25 -15.76 20.75
CA LEU A 65 -4.81 -15.37 19.42
C LEU A 65 -5.32 -13.97 19.04
N ILE A 66 -6.40 -13.48 19.65
CA ILE A 66 -7.11 -12.25 19.28
C ILE A 66 -6.91 -11.16 20.35
N ASN A 67 -5.67 -10.96 20.79
CA ASN A 67 -5.34 -10.00 21.82
C ASN A 67 -4.87 -8.64 21.27
N GLY A 68 -5.21 -7.56 21.98
CA GLY A 68 -4.70 -6.21 21.71
C GLY A 68 -5.77 -5.20 21.30
N ILE A 69 -5.66 -3.99 21.88
CA ILE A 69 -6.59 -2.88 21.68
C ILE A 69 -6.76 -2.47 20.21
N ASP A 70 -5.69 -2.51 19.42
CA ASP A 70 -5.74 -2.12 18.01
C ASP A 70 -6.54 -3.11 17.15
N ILE A 71 -6.61 -4.39 17.53
CA ILE A 71 -7.48 -5.37 16.85
C ILE A 71 -8.94 -5.02 17.11
N LEU A 72 -9.29 -4.71 18.36
CA LEU A 72 -10.64 -4.28 18.73
C LEU A 72 -11.02 -2.98 18.02
N ARG A 73 -10.11 -2.01 17.94
CA ARG A 73 -10.35 -0.74 17.22
C ARG A 73 -10.55 -0.95 15.73
N TRP A 74 -9.78 -1.86 15.11
CA TRP A 74 -10.00 -2.23 13.71
C TRP A 74 -11.38 -2.85 13.52
N TRP A 75 -11.77 -3.76 14.39
CA TRP A 75 -13.10 -4.37 14.37
C TRP A 75 -14.20 -3.31 14.47
N VAL A 76 -14.08 -2.35 15.39
CA VAL A 76 -15.03 -1.23 15.52
C VAL A 76 -15.10 -0.41 14.23
N ALA A 77 -13.96 -0.04 13.65
CA ALA A 77 -13.94 0.73 12.40
C ALA A 77 -14.59 -0.05 11.24
N LYS A 78 -14.26 -1.33 11.10
CA LYS A 78 -14.70 -2.20 10.01
C LYS A 78 -16.19 -2.56 10.09
N HIS A 79 -16.70 -2.82 11.29
CA HIS A 79 -18.05 -3.37 11.50
C HIS A 79 -19.01 -2.41 12.21
N GLY A 80 -18.50 -1.53 13.07
CA GLY A 80 -19.32 -0.63 13.90
C GLY A 80 -19.93 0.55 13.16
N SER A 81 -19.62 0.72 11.88
CA SER A 81 -20.11 1.83 11.05
C SER A 81 -21.41 1.45 10.35
N HIS A 82 -22.46 2.25 10.52
CA HIS A 82 -23.72 2.23 9.75
C HIS A 82 -24.64 1.00 9.91
N GLN A 83 -24.28 0.02 10.75
CA GLN A 83 -25.16 -1.11 11.09
C GLN A 83 -25.89 -0.87 12.40
N THR A 84 -27.19 -1.23 12.46
CA THR A 84 -28.01 -1.12 13.67
C THR A 84 -27.72 -2.23 14.69
N ASN A 85 -27.33 -3.41 14.21
CA ASN A 85 -26.90 -4.55 15.00
C ASN A 85 -25.51 -4.98 14.54
N ILE A 86 -24.54 -4.92 15.44
CA ILE A 86 -23.12 -5.15 15.15
C ILE A 86 -22.72 -6.43 15.90
N PRO A 87 -22.71 -7.59 15.24
CA PRO A 87 -22.40 -8.86 15.90
C PRO A 87 -20.91 -8.94 16.27
N VAL A 88 -20.62 -9.17 17.55
CA VAL A 88 -19.27 -9.56 17.98
C VAL A 88 -19.18 -11.07 17.95
N THR A 89 -18.46 -11.60 16.97
CA THR A 89 -18.16 -13.03 16.89
C THR A 89 -16.66 -13.26 16.79
N LYS A 90 -16.24 -14.46 17.18
CA LYS A 90 -14.85 -14.90 17.06
C LYS A 90 -14.36 -14.77 15.61
N GLU A 91 -15.21 -15.05 14.62
CA GLU A 91 -14.87 -14.94 13.20
C GLU A 91 -14.56 -13.50 12.79
N THR A 92 -15.41 -12.53 13.17
CA THR A 92 -15.18 -11.10 12.85
C THR A 92 -13.92 -10.56 13.51
N MET A 93 -13.59 -11.07 14.70
CA MET A 93 -12.40 -10.71 15.44
C MET A 93 -11.13 -11.32 14.83
N ILE A 94 -11.17 -12.59 14.38
CA ILE A 94 -10.08 -13.24 13.64
C ILE A 94 -9.81 -12.50 12.32
N ASP A 95 -10.84 -12.14 11.57
CA ASP A 95 -10.69 -11.37 10.32
C ASP A 95 -10.08 -9.97 10.57
N SER A 96 -10.46 -9.32 11.68
CA SER A 96 -9.85 -8.06 12.11
C SER A 96 -8.37 -8.22 12.46
N LYS A 97 -8.02 -9.27 13.21
CA LYS A 97 -6.61 -9.61 13.48
C LYS A 97 -5.83 -9.82 12.19
N GLN A 98 -6.32 -10.66 11.27
CA GLN A 98 -5.64 -10.95 10.02
C GLN A 98 -5.41 -9.68 9.18
N SER A 99 -6.37 -8.75 9.22
CA SER A 99 -6.23 -7.44 8.57
C SER A 99 -5.08 -6.62 9.17
N VAL A 100 -5.00 -6.55 10.51
CA VAL A 100 -3.93 -5.84 11.23
C VAL A 100 -2.57 -6.53 11.02
N ASP A 101 -2.52 -7.87 11.01
CA ASP A 101 -1.28 -8.62 10.77
C ASP A 101 -0.75 -8.38 9.34
N LYS A 102 -1.62 -8.31 8.34
CA LYS A 102 -1.24 -7.92 6.96
C LYS A 102 -0.63 -6.51 6.92
N LEU A 103 -1.22 -5.55 7.64
CA LEU A 103 -0.66 -4.20 7.76
C LEU A 103 0.72 -4.22 8.41
N ARG A 104 0.88 -4.95 9.52
CA ARG A 104 2.17 -5.14 10.20
C ARG A 104 3.24 -5.70 9.28
N LEU A 105 2.93 -6.70 8.46
CA LEU A 105 3.88 -7.30 7.53
C LEU A 105 4.40 -6.30 6.49
N ILE A 106 3.50 -5.50 5.91
CA ILE A 106 3.89 -4.46 4.96
C ILE A 106 4.69 -3.35 5.63
N ILE A 107 4.25 -2.87 6.80
CA ILE A 107 4.96 -1.85 7.57
C ILE A 107 6.38 -2.33 7.92
N ARG A 108 6.54 -3.59 8.34
CA ARG A 108 7.85 -4.20 8.63
C ARG A 108 8.74 -4.22 7.39
N PHE A 109 8.19 -4.56 6.22
CA PHE A 109 8.94 -4.51 4.97
C PHE A 109 9.40 -3.08 4.63
N LEU A 110 8.51 -2.09 4.78
CA LEU A 110 8.83 -0.69 4.54
C LEU A 110 9.95 -0.22 5.48
N LEU A 111 9.82 -0.45 6.78
CA LEU A 111 10.86 -0.11 7.77
C LEU A 111 12.21 -0.77 7.46
N GLY A 112 12.22 -2.06 7.13
CA GLY A 112 13.44 -2.77 6.75
C GLY A 112 14.11 -2.19 5.50
N SER A 113 13.31 -1.69 4.56
CA SER A 113 13.80 -1.03 3.34
C SER A 113 14.34 0.38 3.61
N LEU A 114 13.76 1.07 4.58
CA LEU A 114 14.13 2.42 5.00
C LEU A 114 15.30 2.45 6.00
N ASN A 115 15.95 1.33 6.26
CA ASN A 115 17.13 1.31 7.12
C ASN A 115 18.27 2.18 6.53
N ASN A 116 19.01 2.88 7.39
CA ASN A 116 20.14 3.76 7.03
C ASN A 116 19.80 4.93 6.08
N ILE A 117 18.54 5.36 6.00
CA ILE A 117 18.22 6.59 5.25
C ILE A 117 18.77 7.83 5.95
N LYS A 118 19.12 8.84 5.14
CA LYS A 118 19.59 10.16 5.59
C LYS A 118 18.62 11.23 5.07
N ASP A 119 18.56 12.38 5.73
CA ASP A 119 17.62 13.47 5.39
C ASP A 119 17.66 13.88 3.91
N ASN A 120 18.86 13.97 3.31
CA ASN A 120 19.02 14.38 1.91
C ASN A 120 18.55 13.32 0.89
N ASN A 121 18.39 12.05 1.29
CA ASN A 121 18.05 10.96 0.38
C ASN A 121 16.66 11.16 -0.23
N PHE A 122 15.70 11.65 0.56
CA PHE A 122 14.32 11.82 0.11
C PHE A 122 14.24 12.82 -1.05
N LYS A 123 14.76 14.04 -0.87
CA LYS A 123 14.76 15.08 -1.89
C LYS A 123 15.50 14.64 -3.16
N HIS A 124 16.65 13.96 -2.99
CA HIS A 124 17.40 13.42 -4.12
C HIS A 124 16.58 12.38 -4.90
N GLY A 125 15.93 11.44 -4.19
CA GLY A 125 15.12 10.40 -4.81
C GLY A 125 13.90 10.94 -5.57
N ILE A 126 13.18 11.91 -4.98
CA ILE A 126 12.04 12.57 -5.63
C ILE A 126 12.41 13.22 -6.97
N ASN A 127 13.62 13.79 -7.08
CA ASN A 127 14.07 14.42 -8.32
C ASN A 127 14.43 13.42 -9.44
N HIS A 128 14.52 12.12 -9.12
CA HIS A 128 14.97 11.08 -10.05
C HIS A 128 14.00 9.89 -10.13
N LEU A 129 12.72 10.11 -9.81
CA LEU A 129 11.69 9.07 -9.85
C LEU A 129 11.59 8.43 -11.24
N LYS A 130 11.59 7.09 -11.27
CA LYS A 130 11.28 6.31 -12.47
C LYS A 130 9.78 6.32 -12.77
N TYR A 131 9.37 5.80 -13.93
CA TYR A 131 7.94 5.79 -14.30
C TYR A 131 7.07 5.03 -13.30
N LEU A 132 7.53 3.87 -12.81
CA LEU A 132 6.80 3.12 -11.80
C LEU A 132 6.74 3.86 -10.45
N ASP A 133 7.80 4.60 -10.09
CA ASP A 133 7.82 5.43 -8.87
C ASP A 133 6.83 6.60 -8.98
N LYS A 134 6.87 7.33 -10.11
CA LYS A 134 5.95 8.42 -10.41
C LYS A 134 4.50 7.95 -10.38
N TYR A 135 4.20 6.81 -11.00
CA TYR A 135 2.87 6.23 -10.98
C TYR A 135 2.42 5.86 -9.57
N MET A 136 3.30 5.24 -8.78
CA MET A 136 3.00 4.91 -7.38
C MET A 136 2.75 6.16 -6.53
N MET A 137 3.45 7.27 -6.78
CA MET A 137 3.17 8.55 -6.11
C MET A 137 1.79 9.10 -6.47
N LEU A 138 1.36 8.96 -7.73
CA LEU A 138 0.01 9.36 -8.16
C LEU A 138 -1.07 8.48 -7.53
N GLU A 139 -0.88 7.16 -7.51
CA GLU A 139 -1.75 6.21 -6.80
C GLU A 139 -1.83 6.54 -5.30
N LEU A 140 -0.71 6.92 -4.67
CA LEU A 140 -0.65 7.30 -3.26
C LEU A 140 -1.46 8.58 -2.97
N LYS A 141 -1.40 9.58 -3.85
CA LYS A 141 -2.25 10.78 -3.76
C LYS A 141 -3.74 10.45 -3.92
N SER A 142 -4.09 9.60 -4.88
CA SER A 142 -5.48 9.16 -5.08
C SER A 142 -5.99 8.44 -3.83
N PHE A 143 -5.18 7.52 -3.30
CA PHE A 143 -5.47 6.82 -2.05
C PHE A 143 -5.72 7.78 -0.89
N GLU A 144 -4.85 8.78 -0.67
CA GLU A 144 -5.00 9.74 0.43
C GLU A 144 -6.24 10.63 0.28
N ASN A 145 -6.55 11.08 -0.94
CA ASN A 145 -7.78 11.84 -1.21
C ASN A 145 -9.04 11.00 -0.89
N GLU A 146 -9.10 9.77 -1.38
CA GLU A 146 -10.25 8.90 -1.16
C GLU A 146 -10.44 8.57 0.32
N THR A 147 -9.38 8.24 1.05
CA THR A 147 -9.48 7.96 2.48
C THR A 147 -9.86 9.20 3.27
N TYR A 148 -9.36 10.38 2.91
CA TYR A 148 -9.75 11.65 3.52
C TYR A 148 -11.26 11.90 3.41
N GLU A 149 -11.83 11.73 2.21
CA GLU A 149 -13.28 11.86 1.99
C GLU A 149 -14.09 10.82 2.77
N LEU A 150 -13.61 9.59 2.84
CA LEU A 150 -14.27 8.53 3.61
C LEU A 150 -14.24 8.82 5.13
N TYR A 151 -13.13 9.38 5.64
CA TYR A 151 -13.06 9.83 7.03
C TYR A 151 -14.01 11.00 7.30
N ASN A 152 -14.06 12.01 6.42
CA ASN A 152 -14.95 13.17 6.56
C ASN A 152 -16.44 12.79 6.55
N THR A 153 -16.78 11.70 5.87
CA THR A 153 -18.15 11.17 5.79
C THR A 153 -18.42 10.03 6.78
N PHE A 154 -17.51 9.80 7.73
CA PHE A 154 -17.63 8.76 8.77
C PHE A 154 -17.82 7.34 8.22
N GLN A 155 -17.25 7.02 7.05
CA GLN A 155 -17.34 5.71 6.39
C GLN A 155 -16.14 4.83 6.72
N TYR A 156 -15.89 4.58 8.01
CA TYR A 156 -14.68 3.89 8.49
C TYR A 156 -14.55 2.45 7.96
N ASN A 157 -15.66 1.77 7.72
CA ASN A 157 -15.67 0.45 7.09
C ASN A 157 -15.05 0.48 5.69
N LYS A 158 -15.34 1.53 4.91
CA LYS A 158 -14.76 1.73 3.59
C LYS A 158 -13.31 2.19 3.67
N VAL A 159 -12.94 2.95 4.70
CA VAL A 159 -11.52 3.27 4.98
C VAL A 159 -10.72 1.99 5.17
N CYS A 160 -11.17 1.08 6.05
CA CYS A 160 -10.51 -0.21 6.28
C CYS A 160 -10.37 -1.02 4.96
N ALA A 161 -11.43 -1.07 4.16
CA ALA A 161 -11.40 -1.77 2.87
C ALA A 161 -10.42 -1.13 1.88
N LYS A 162 -10.41 0.20 1.77
CA LYS A 162 -9.50 0.96 0.89
C LYS A 162 -8.05 0.78 1.29
N ILE A 163 -7.74 0.85 2.58
CA ILE A 163 -6.39 0.60 3.12
C ILE A 163 -5.92 -0.80 2.74
N LEU A 164 -6.72 -1.84 3.02
CA LEU A 164 -6.35 -3.23 2.72
C LEU A 164 -6.18 -3.48 1.23
N HIS A 165 -7.06 -2.91 0.41
CA HIS A 165 -6.94 -2.99 -1.05
C HIS A 165 -5.63 -2.35 -1.53
N PHE A 166 -5.35 -1.13 -1.05
CA PHE A 166 -4.16 -0.36 -1.43
C PHE A 166 -2.85 -1.09 -1.07
N ILE A 167 -2.74 -1.59 0.16
CA ILE A 167 -1.53 -2.30 0.58
C ILE A 167 -1.34 -3.62 -0.16
N THR A 168 -2.43 -4.31 -0.50
CA THR A 168 -2.37 -5.64 -1.14
C THR A 168 -2.04 -5.51 -2.63
N ASN A 169 -2.73 -4.62 -3.34
CA ASN A 169 -2.68 -4.57 -4.79
C ASN A 169 -1.62 -3.57 -5.28
N GLN A 170 -1.69 -2.32 -4.84
CA GLN A 170 -0.79 -1.26 -5.29
C GLN A 170 0.59 -1.36 -4.65
N VAL A 171 0.65 -1.44 -3.31
CA VAL A 171 1.95 -1.48 -2.61
C VAL A 171 2.63 -2.83 -2.78
N SER A 172 2.00 -3.93 -2.33
CA SER A 172 2.62 -5.25 -2.34
C SER A 172 2.66 -5.88 -3.73
N GLY A 173 1.50 -6.01 -4.38
CA GLY A 173 1.33 -6.76 -5.64
C GLY A 173 1.95 -6.08 -6.86
N LEU A 174 1.93 -4.75 -6.89
CA LEU A 174 2.55 -3.96 -7.94
C LEU A 174 3.92 -3.45 -7.49
N TYR A 175 3.98 -2.41 -6.67
CA TYR A 175 5.20 -1.64 -6.48
C TYR A 175 6.35 -2.48 -5.90
N VAL A 176 6.19 -2.99 -4.66
CA VAL A 176 7.20 -3.77 -3.94
C VAL A 176 7.67 -4.99 -4.73
N HIS A 177 6.75 -5.67 -5.43
CA HIS A 177 7.10 -6.84 -6.23
C HIS A 177 8.09 -6.50 -7.37
N HIS A 178 7.95 -5.35 -8.01
CA HIS A 178 8.78 -4.97 -9.16
C HIS A 178 10.11 -4.33 -8.77
N ILE A 179 10.14 -3.54 -7.71
CA ILE A 179 11.33 -2.78 -7.32
C ILE A 179 12.42 -3.61 -6.63
N LYS A 180 12.13 -4.85 -6.18
CA LYS A 180 13.06 -5.69 -5.40
C LYS A 180 14.44 -5.82 -6.05
N ASP A 181 14.47 -5.92 -7.38
CA ASP A 181 15.74 -6.04 -8.12
C ASP A 181 16.65 -4.83 -7.87
N ARG A 182 16.16 -3.59 -8.05
CA ARG A 182 16.95 -2.38 -7.78
C ARG A 182 17.10 -2.10 -6.29
N LEU A 183 16.10 -2.39 -5.47
CA LEU A 183 16.17 -2.20 -4.02
C LEU A 183 17.30 -3.02 -3.37
N TYR A 184 17.49 -4.26 -3.82
CA TYR A 184 18.46 -5.20 -3.24
C TYR A 184 19.80 -5.28 -3.98
N CYS A 185 19.82 -5.06 -5.29
CA CYS A 185 21.02 -5.31 -6.10
C CYS A 185 21.80 -4.05 -6.48
N ASP A 186 21.16 -2.88 -6.51
CA ASP A 186 21.86 -1.63 -6.79
C ASP A 186 22.63 -1.15 -5.55
N SER A 187 23.65 -0.31 -5.75
CA SER A 187 24.41 0.31 -4.64
C SER A 187 23.50 1.15 -3.75
N ILE A 188 23.85 1.30 -2.46
CA ILE A 188 23.11 2.11 -1.48
C ILE A 188 22.94 3.55 -1.98
N GLU A 189 23.95 4.08 -2.67
CA GLU A 189 24.00 5.45 -3.22
C GLU A 189 23.50 5.56 -4.66
N SER A 190 23.04 4.45 -5.27
CA SER A 190 22.48 4.46 -6.62
C SER A 190 21.28 5.40 -6.73
N VAL A 191 21.27 6.25 -7.76
CA VAL A 191 20.14 7.14 -8.09
C VAL A 191 18.81 6.37 -8.16
N ASP A 192 18.82 5.22 -8.86
CA ASP A 192 17.65 4.35 -9.03
C ASP A 192 17.13 3.78 -7.70
N ARG A 193 18.06 3.48 -6.76
CA ARG A 193 17.72 2.99 -5.43
C ARG A 193 17.21 4.11 -4.55
N LEU A 194 17.83 5.29 -4.59
CA LEU A 194 17.39 6.47 -3.83
C LEU A 194 15.98 6.92 -4.27
N ALA A 195 15.67 6.88 -5.56
CA ALA A 195 14.32 7.11 -6.08
C ALA A 195 13.31 6.11 -5.50
N CYS A 196 13.65 4.83 -5.51
CA CYS A 196 12.83 3.77 -4.93
C CYS A 196 12.58 3.97 -3.43
N ILE A 197 13.63 4.32 -2.68
CA ILE A 197 13.57 4.59 -1.23
C ILE A 197 12.69 5.80 -0.92
N ALA A 198 12.79 6.89 -1.69
CA ALA A 198 11.93 8.06 -1.51
C ALA A 198 10.45 7.72 -1.66
N THR A 199 10.09 6.87 -2.64
CA THR A 199 8.71 6.39 -2.78
C THR A 199 8.29 5.48 -1.63
N LEU A 200 9.14 4.57 -1.17
CA LEU A 200 8.84 3.72 0.00
C LEU A 200 8.64 4.55 1.28
N GLN A 201 9.42 5.62 1.44
CA GLN A 201 9.28 6.56 2.55
C GLN A 201 7.93 7.28 2.50
N ALA A 202 7.55 7.80 1.32
CA ALA A 202 6.25 8.44 1.13
C ALA A 202 5.09 7.47 1.41
N ILE A 203 5.18 6.22 0.94
CA ILE A 203 4.19 5.17 1.23
C ILE A 203 4.10 4.90 2.73
N PHE A 204 5.23 4.74 3.41
CA PHE A 204 5.28 4.48 4.85
C PHE A 204 4.60 5.60 5.65
N GLU A 205 5.02 6.84 5.45
CA GLU A 205 4.49 7.98 6.20
C GLU A 205 2.99 8.21 5.91
N THR A 206 2.57 8.10 4.65
CA THR A 206 1.16 8.24 4.26
C THR A 206 0.31 7.09 4.79
N LEU A 207 0.82 5.85 4.78
CA LEU A 207 0.11 4.70 5.35
C LEU A 207 -0.10 4.89 6.85
N LEU A 208 0.95 5.28 7.60
CA LEU A 208 0.84 5.55 9.03
C LEU A 208 -0.19 6.63 9.34
N LYS A 209 -0.19 7.74 8.58
CA LYS A 209 -1.21 8.80 8.67
C LYS A 209 -2.63 8.27 8.54
N ASN A 210 -2.85 7.36 7.59
CA ASN A 210 -4.16 6.82 7.29
C ASN A 210 -4.62 5.74 8.27
N ILE A 211 -3.71 4.98 8.88
CA ILE A 211 -4.08 3.98 9.90
C ILE A 211 -4.20 4.59 11.30
N ALA A 212 -3.45 5.65 11.64
CA ALA A 212 -3.35 6.16 13.00
C ALA A 212 -4.69 6.52 13.69
N PRO A 213 -5.72 7.05 13.00
CA PRO A 213 -7.03 7.26 13.63
C PRO A 213 -7.66 5.95 14.16
N ILE A 214 -7.39 4.83 13.49
CA ILE A 214 -7.94 3.50 13.83
C ILE A 214 -6.95 2.70 14.70
N LEU A 215 -5.66 2.70 14.35
CA LEU A 215 -4.58 1.89 14.92
C LEU A 215 -3.44 2.78 15.49
N PRO A 216 -3.70 3.58 16.53
CA PRO A 216 -2.72 4.54 17.01
C PRO A 216 -1.50 3.87 17.65
N HIS A 217 -1.65 2.69 18.26
CA HIS A 217 -0.53 2.01 18.90
C HIS A 217 0.40 1.43 17.84
N LEU A 218 -0.14 0.77 16.82
CA LEU A 218 0.63 0.29 15.68
C LEU A 218 1.31 1.43 14.93
N ALA A 219 0.63 2.57 14.76
CA ALA A 219 1.23 3.73 14.11
C ALA A 219 2.43 4.29 14.90
N GLU A 220 2.30 4.50 16.20
CA GLU A 220 3.41 4.96 17.04
C GLU A 220 4.51 3.90 17.18
N GLU A 221 4.15 2.62 17.34
CA GLU A 221 5.08 1.49 17.38
C GLU A 221 5.93 1.46 16.11
N ALA A 222 5.30 1.45 14.94
CA ALA A 222 6.00 1.46 13.66
C ALA A 222 6.89 2.69 13.50
N PHE A 223 6.37 3.88 13.84
CA PHE A 223 7.13 5.11 13.76
C PHE A 223 8.31 5.14 14.73
N SER A 224 8.22 4.46 15.88
CA SER A 224 9.32 4.40 16.86
C SER A 224 10.61 3.78 16.30
N TYR A 225 10.49 2.94 15.27
CA TYR A 225 11.59 2.34 14.53
C TYR A 225 11.99 3.12 13.27
N TYR A 226 11.35 4.26 12.98
CA TYR A 226 11.64 5.06 11.81
C TYR A 226 12.96 5.84 11.99
N PRO A 227 13.97 5.72 11.10
CA PRO A 227 15.29 6.28 11.35
C PRO A 227 15.35 7.80 11.46
N LEU A 228 14.45 8.53 10.78
CA LEU A 228 14.41 10.00 10.80
C LEU A 228 13.48 10.56 11.89
N ARG A 229 13.06 9.72 12.84
CA ARG A 229 12.19 10.13 13.94
C ARG A 229 12.90 11.08 14.90
N ASN A 230 12.30 12.25 15.13
CA ASN A 230 12.73 13.21 16.16
C ASN A 230 11.76 13.31 17.36
N THR A 231 10.50 12.86 17.21
CA THR A 231 9.47 12.92 18.26
C THR A 231 8.43 11.82 18.07
N THR A 232 7.33 11.83 18.82
CA THR A 232 6.23 10.87 18.60
C THR A 232 5.56 11.09 17.24
N PHE A 233 4.93 10.05 16.69
CA PHE A 233 4.24 10.12 15.41
C PHE A 233 3.23 11.28 15.40
N PHE A 234 2.43 11.39 16.46
CA PHE A 234 1.36 12.41 16.59
C PHE A 234 1.86 13.86 16.72
N LYS A 235 3.15 14.07 16.95
CA LYS A 235 3.78 15.39 17.00
C LYS A 235 4.70 15.65 15.79
N SER A 236 4.90 14.65 14.95
CA SER A 236 5.82 14.72 13.83
C SER A 236 5.15 15.40 12.64
N SER A 237 5.93 16.23 11.93
CA SER A 237 5.57 16.69 10.60
C SER A 237 6.03 15.65 9.60
N ILE A 238 5.09 14.88 9.06
CA ILE A 238 5.34 13.88 8.03
C ILE A 238 5.18 14.50 6.63
N THR A 239 5.74 13.81 5.64
CA THR A 239 5.66 14.18 4.23
C THR A 239 4.21 14.33 3.79
N ASN A 240 3.91 15.47 3.17
CA ASN A 240 2.65 15.67 2.46
C ASN A 240 2.84 15.27 0.99
N VAL A 241 2.35 14.10 0.58
CA VAL A 241 2.51 13.62 -0.80
C VAL A 241 1.87 14.57 -1.82
N HIS A 242 0.84 15.33 -1.46
CA HIS A 242 0.22 16.32 -2.35
C HIS A 242 1.17 17.47 -2.74
N GLN A 243 2.19 17.76 -1.93
CA GLN A 243 3.21 18.77 -2.24
C GLN A 243 4.26 18.28 -3.25
N ILE A 244 4.34 16.96 -3.50
CA ILE A 244 5.28 16.38 -4.44
C ILE A 244 4.70 16.52 -5.85
N VAL A 245 5.28 17.38 -6.69
CA VAL A 245 4.82 17.56 -8.07
C VAL A 245 5.37 16.43 -8.94
N ILE A 246 4.48 15.70 -9.63
CA ILE A 246 4.86 14.72 -10.64
C ILE A 246 4.61 15.35 -12.02
N PRO A 247 5.67 15.70 -12.77
CA PRO A 247 5.51 16.28 -14.09
C PRO A 247 4.89 15.24 -15.05
N ASP A 248 4.13 15.75 -16.01
CA ASP A 248 3.49 14.95 -17.07
C ASP A 248 2.62 13.80 -16.53
N SER A 249 1.88 14.05 -15.44
CA SER A 249 1.11 13.01 -14.73
C SER A 249 0.15 12.23 -15.62
N GLU A 250 -0.52 12.88 -16.56
CA GLU A 250 -1.42 12.22 -17.52
C GLU A 250 -0.66 11.26 -18.45
N GLN A 251 0.52 11.66 -18.92
CA GLN A 251 1.38 10.80 -19.74
C GLN A 251 1.93 9.64 -18.92
N VAL A 252 2.32 9.86 -17.66
CA VAL A 252 2.76 8.80 -16.74
C VAL A 252 1.66 7.77 -16.56
N ILE A 253 0.43 8.19 -16.26
CA ILE A 253 -0.73 7.31 -16.10
C ILE A 253 -0.96 6.52 -17.40
N SER A 254 -1.10 7.21 -18.53
CA SER A 254 -1.38 6.55 -19.81
C SER A 254 -0.29 5.54 -20.21
N THR A 255 0.98 5.89 -19.97
CA THR A 255 2.13 5.01 -20.25
C THR A 255 2.09 3.76 -19.39
N MET A 256 1.85 3.91 -18.09
CA MET A 256 1.82 2.80 -17.15
C MET A 256 0.61 1.90 -17.33
N GLU A 257 -0.58 2.45 -17.61
CA GLU A 257 -1.78 1.66 -17.92
C GLU A 257 -1.57 0.78 -19.16
N ASN A 258 -0.95 1.33 -20.22
CA ASN A 258 -0.60 0.53 -21.41
C ASN A 258 0.39 -0.58 -21.08
N ALA A 259 1.40 -0.29 -20.26
CA ALA A 259 2.38 -1.30 -19.86
C ALA A 259 1.77 -2.39 -18.94
N LEU A 260 0.85 -2.02 -18.05
CA LEU A 260 0.10 -2.96 -17.20
C LEU A 260 -0.88 -3.81 -18.02
N MET A 261 -1.52 -3.24 -19.04
CA MET A 261 -2.32 -4.01 -20.00
C MET A 261 -1.48 -5.07 -20.70
N VAL A 262 -0.28 -4.72 -21.17
CA VAL A 262 0.68 -5.68 -21.77
C VAL A 262 1.08 -6.75 -20.75
N LYS A 263 1.35 -6.36 -19.50
CA LYS A 263 1.66 -7.30 -18.42
C LYS A 263 0.55 -8.31 -18.17
N ASN A 264 -0.71 -7.86 -18.16
CA ASN A 264 -1.86 -8.74 -17.96
C ASN A 264 -2.01 -9.73 -19.13
N LYS A 265 -1.83 -9.27 -20.38
CA LYS A 265 -1.80 -10.15 -21.56
C LYS A 265 -0.68 -11.18 -21.47
N LEU A 266 0.53 -10.75 -21.06
CA LEU A 266 1.67 -11.63 -20.88
C LEU A 266 1.42 -12.70 -19.80
N SER A 267 0.84 -12.32 -18.67
CA SER A 267 0.51 -13.26 -17.58
C SER A 267 -0.42 -14.37 -18.06
N ASN A 268 -1.40 -14.04 -18.91
CA ASN A 268 -2.33 -15.02 -19.49
C ASN A 268 -1.63 -15.93 -20.51
N LEU A 269 -0.69 -15.40 -21.30
CA LEU A 269 0.08 -16.17 -22.29
C LEU A 269 1.05 -17.16 -21.63
N LEU A 270 1.68 -16.77 -20.53
CA LEU A 270 2.70 -17.59 -19.87
C LEU A 270 2.12 -18.74 -19.03
N GLN A 271 0.85 -18.67 -18.62
CA GLN A 271 0.15 -19.73 -17.86
C GLN A 271 0.96 -20.33 -16.69
N GLY A 272 1.74 -19.49 -15.98
CA GLY A 272 2.57 -19.92 -14.85
C GLY A 272 4.05 -20.21 -15.17
N LYS A 273 4.48 -20.10 -16.43
CA LYS A 273 5.91 -20.09 -16.78
C LYS A 273 6.62 -18.90 -16.12
N ASN A 274 7.88 -19.09 -15.76
CA ASN A 274 8.71 -18.05 -15.17
C ASN A 274 8.97 -16.95 -16.22
N SER A 275 8.40 -15.76 -16.01
CA SER A 275 8.55 -14.63 -16.95
C SER A 275 10.01 -14.19 -17.09
N LEU A 276 10.83 -14.35 -16.04
CA LEU A 276 12.23 -13.92 -16.05
C LEU A 276 13.06 -14.66 -17.11
N GLU A 277 12.66 -15.88 -17.45
CA GLU A 277 13.31 -16.75 -18.45
C GLU A 277 12.87 -16.46 -19.88
N GLN A 278 11.99 -15.48 -20.08
CA GLN A 278 11.38 -15.21 -21.37
C GLN A 278 11.97 -13.95 -22.00
N SER A 279 12.14 -13.97 -23.31
CA SER A 279 12.37 -12.81 -24.16
C SER A 279 11.07 -12.48 -24.89
N LEU A 280 10.75 -11.20 -25.02
CA LEU A 280 9.50 -10.74 -25.62
C LEU A 280 9.73 -9.99 -26.93
N VAL A 281 8.89 -10.25 -27.91
CA VAL A 281 8.65 -9.33 -29.02
C VAL A 281 7.24 -8.76 -28.85
N ILE A 282 7.13 -7.45 -28.63
CA ILE A 282 5.87 -6.76 -28.43
C ILE A 282 5.58 -5.95 -29.68
N ALA A 283 4.64 -6.44 -30.47
CA ALA A 283 4.12 -5.76 -31.64
C ALA A 283 2.91 -4.91 -31.20
N SER A 284 2.87 -3.62 -31.53
CA SER A 284 1.76 -2.75 -31.10
C SER A 284 1.51 -1.55 -32.03
N PRO A 285 0.30 -0.95 -31.99
CA PRO A 285 -0.03 0.25 -32.75
C PRO A 285 0.85 1.44 -32.35
N SER A 286 1.02 2.40 -33.28
CA SER A 286 1.90 3.57 -33.11
C SER A 286 1.74 4.28 -31.76
N LYS A 287 0.50 4.48 -31.28
CA LYS A 287 0.23 5.12 -29.98
C LYS A 287 0.84 4.32 -28.82
N THR A 288 0.52 3.03 -28.69
CA THR A 288 1.02 2.17 -27.62
C THR A 288 2.53 1.94 -27.76
N PHE A 289 3.02 1.75 -28.99
CA PHE A 289 4.46 1.63 -29.28
C PHE A 289 5.24 2.83 -28.74
N ASN A 290 4.78 4.05 -29.02
CA ASN A 290 5.44 5.27 -28.55
C ASN A 290 5.44 5.38 -27.03
N LEU A 291 4.35 5.00 -26.35
CA LEU A 291 4.29 4.96 -24.89
C LEU A 291 5.24 3.90 -24.30
N LEU A 292 5.24 2.68 -24.84
CA LEU A 292 6.15 1.63 -24.37
C LEU A 292 7.62 1.97 -24.63
N LYS A 293 7.91 2.68 -25.74
CA LYS A 293 9.25 3.14 -26.08
C LYS A 293 9.80 4.16 -25.07
N ILE A 294 8.94 4.91 -24.37
CA ILE A 294 9.37 5.76 -23.25
C ILE A 294 9.98 4.90 -22.12
N LEU A 295 9.35 3.76 -21.81
CA LEU A 295 9.82 2.80 -20.79
C LEU A 295 10.93 1.87 -21.28
N HIS A 296 11.11 1.77 -22.59
CA HIS A 296 12.10 0.93 -23.25
C HIS A 296 12.67 1.62 -24.51
N PRO A 297 13.62 2.56 -24.34
CA PRO A 297 14.09 3.41 -25.45
C PRO A 297 14.83 2.66 -26.56
N LYS A 298 15.43 1.50 -26.26
CA LYS A 298 16.32 0.78 -27.16
C LYS A 298 16.08 -0.73 -27.10
N ASN A 299 15.71 -1.33 -28.23
CA ASN A 299 15.64 -2.78 -28.44
C ASN A 299 16.99 -3.45 -28.14
N ASN A 300 16.96 -4.74 -27.77
CA ASN A 300 18.12 -5.49 -27.23
C ASN A 300 18.71 -4.95 -25.92
N ALA A 301 18.09 -3.98 -25.26
CA ALA A 301 18.50 -3.60 -23.90
C ALA A 301 18.13 -4.72 -22.92
N THR A 302 19.03 -4.98 -21.96
CA THR A 302 18.82 -5.96 -20.88
C THR A 302 18.29 -5.33 -19.59
N ARG A 303 18.12 -4.01 -19.59
CA ARG A 303 17.54 -3.24 -18.48
C ARG A 303 16.78 -2.03 -19.02
N SER A 304 15.54 -1.90 -18.58
CA SER A 304 14.71 -0.72 -18.76
C SER A 304 13.55 -0.79 -17.77
N ASP A 305 12.79 0.30 -17.61
CA ASP A 305 11.61 0.33 -16.74
C ASP A 305 10.56 -0.70 -17.16
N LEU A 306 10.39 -0.90 -18.48
CA LEU A 306 9.49 -1.93 -19.01
C LEU A 306 9.95 -3.36 -18.67
N ILE A 307 11.26 -3.64 -18.72
CA ILE A 307 11.83 -4.94 -18.35
C ILE A 307 11.65 -5.23 -16.86
N GLU A 308 11.82 -4.20 -16.01
CA GLU A 308 11.56 -4.29 -14.57
C GLU A 308 10.08 -4.62 -14.30
N LEU A 309 9.17 -3.91 -14.98
CA LEU A 309 7.73 -4.05 -14.84
C LEU A 309 7.17 -5.38 -15.36
N LEU A 310 7.62 -5.82 -16.54
CA LEU A 310 7.18 -7.09 -17.12
C LEU A 310 7.92 -8.30 -16.53
N GLN A 311 8.99 -8.07 -15.76
CA GLN A 311 9.82 -9.12 -15.16
C GLN A 311 10.29 -10.16 -16.18
N VAL A 312 10.85 -9.70 -17.30
CA VAL A 312 11.39 -10.53 -18.38
C VAL A 312 12.89 -10.34 -18.55
N SER A 313 13.52 -11.10 -19.45
CA SER A 313 14.97 -10.98 -19.73
C SER A 313 15.28 -9.87 -20.74
N SER A 314 14.50 -9.77 -21.82
CA SER A 314 14.67 -8.79 -22.88
C SER A 314 13.34 -8.51 -23.58
N ILE A 315 13.27 -7.35 -24.23
CA ILE A 315 12.11 -6.88 -24.98
C ILE A 315 12.60 -6.30 -26.30
N ASP A 316 11.90 -6.62 -27.38
CA ASP A 316 11.98 -5.91 -28.65
C ASP A 316 10.59 -5.35 -28.99
N LEU A 317 10.53 -4.03 -29.17
CA LEU A 317 9.31 -3.34 -29.59
C LEU A 317 9.26 -3.26 -31.12
N VAL A 318 8.10 -3.57 -31.69
CA VAL A 318 7.84 -3.53 -33.14
C VAL A 318 6.49 -2.85 -33.41
N LEU A 319 6.39 -2.11 -34.52
CA LEU A 319 5.13 -1.51 -34.97
C LEU A 319 4.25 -2.56 -35.65
N ASN A 320 2.96 -2.57 -35.31
CA ASN A 320 1.94 -3.43 -35.93
C ASN A 320 0.54 -2.84 -35.73
N ASP A 321 -0.45 -3.29 -36.49
CA ASP A 321 -1.83 -2.78 -36.40
C ASP A 321 -2.57 -3.23 -35.13
N THR A 322 -2.13 -4.33 -34.54
CA THR A 322 -2.72 -4.90 -33.31
C THR A 322 -1.64 -5.19 -32.28
N ILE A 323 -2.08 -5.29 -31.01
CA ILE A 323 -1.18 -5.66 -29.91
C ILE A 323 -1.03 -7.18 -29.87
N ASP A 324 0.15 -7.66 -30.26
CA ASP A 324 0.55 -9.06 -30.23
C ASP A 324 1.85 -9.22 -29.42
N ILE A 325 1.94 -10.30 -28.64
CA ILE A 325 3.07 -10.57 -27.75
C ILE A 325 3.57 -11.97 -28.06
N LYS A 326 4.82 -12.06 -28.54
CA LYS A 326 5.49 -13.34 -28.76
C LYS A 326 6.54 -13.56 -27.67
N THR A 327 6.56 -14.77 -27.13
CA THR A 327 7.49 -15.19 -26.07
C THR A 327 8.43 -16.26 -26.63
N SER A 328 9.71 -16.17 -26.28
CA SER A 328 10.69 -17.23 -26.53
C SER A 328 11.60 -17.39 -25.32
N ASP A 329 12.16 -18.59 -25.12
CA ASP A 329 13.13 -18.81 -24.05
C ASP A 329 14.37 -17.93 -24.27
N THR A 330 14.87 -17.38 -23.16
CA THR A 330 16.01 -16.48 -23.19
C THR A 330 17.30 -17.23 -23.56
N LYS A 331 18.12 -16.59 -24.38
CA LYS A 331 19.49 -17.07 -24.71
C LYS A 331 20.54 -16.43 -23.80
N GLN A 332 20.12 -15.58 -22.87
CA GLN A 332 21.02 -14.90 -21.94
C GLN A 332 21.41 -15.85 -20.81
N ILE A 333 22.31 -15.43 -19.93
CA ILE A 333 22.82 -16.25 -18.84
C ILE A 333 22.37 -15.66 -17.49
N LEU A 334 21.96 -16.53 -16.57
CA LEU A 334 21.49 -16.14 -15.24
C LEU A 334 22.61 -15.55 -14.39
N CYS A 335 22.43 -14.32 -13.92
CA CYS A 335 23.29 -13.73 -12.89
C CYS A 335 22.92 -14.28 -11.50
N LYS A 336 23.89 -14.89 -10.81
CA LYS A 336 23.66 -15.50 -9.48
C LYS A 336 23.28 -14.51 -8.37
N ARG A 337 23.63 -13.23 -8.49
CA ARG A 337 23.30 -12.19 -7.49
C ARG A 337 21.90 -11.61 -7.68
N CYS A 338 21.62 -11.01 -8.84
CA CYS A 338 20.32 -10.36 -9.07
C CYS A 338 19.23 -11.30 -9.61
N ARG A 339 19.59 -12.55 -9.95
CA ARG A 339 18.67 -13.54 -10.54
C ARG A 339 18.01 -13.08 -11.84
N ARG A 340 18.62 -12.10 -12.53
CA ARG A 340 18.27 -11.69 -13.89
C ARG A 340 19.15 -12.37 -14.91
N TRP A 341 18.58 -12.73 -16.05
CA TRP A 341 19.28 -13.28 -17.21
C TRP A 341 20.03 -12.14 -17.91
N SER A 342 21.24 -11.82 -17.44
CA SER A 342 22.00 -10.64 -17.88
C SER A 342 23.52 -10.79 -17.70
N ALA A 343 23.98 -11.98 -17.30
CA ALA A 343 25.40 -12.28 -17.21
C ALA A 343 25.99 -12.53 -18.60
N GLU A 344 27.28 -12.24 -18.76
CA GLU A 344 27.99 -12.47 -20.04
C GLU A 344 28.49 -13.91 -20.18
N LYS A 345 28.73 -14.59 -19.06
CA LYS A 345 29.25 -15.96 -18.99
C LYS A 345 28.62 -16.73 -17.84
N GLU A 346 28.59 -18.06 -17.94
CA GLU A 346 28.15 -18.95 -16.85
C GLU A 346 29.02 -18.73 -15.61
N ASP A 347 28.39 -18.74 -14.44
CA ASP A 347 29.00 -18.46 -13.14
C ASP A 347 29.51 -17.03 -12.90
N TYR A 348 29.38 -16.11 -13.86
CA TYR A 348 29.74 -14.70 -13.68
C TYR A 348 28.57 -13.86 -13.17
N LEU A 349 28.91 -12.74 -12.55
CA LEU A 349 27.95 -11.69 -12.23
C LEU A 349 27.69 -10.84 -13.48
N CYS A 350 26.52 -10.23 -13.60
CA CYS A 350 26.33 -9.21 -14.63
C CYS A 350 27.14 -7.95 -14.27
N LYS A 351 27.52 -7.16 -15.27
CA LYS A 351 28.33 -5.93 -15.10
C LYS A 351 27.83 -5.00 -13.99
N ARG A 352 26.51 -4.90 -13.82
CA ARG A 352 25.91 -4.14 -12.72
C ARG A 352 26.29 -4.72 -11.36
N CYS A 353 26.10 -6.02 -11.19
CA CYS A 353 26.36 -6.70 -9.93
C CYS A 353 27.85 -6.69 -9.58
N GLU A 354 28.73 -6.84 -10.58
CA GLU A 354 30.18 -6.69 -10.40
C GLU A 354 30.54 -5.31 -9.86
N LYS A 355 30.01 -4.24 -10.49
CA LYS A 355 30.24 -2.86 -10.02
C LYS A 355 29.79 -2.66 -8.57
N THR A 356 28.61 -3.17 -8.19
CA THR A 356 28.13 -3.01 -6.81
C THR A 356 28.98 -3.78 -5.80
N VAL A 357 29.45 -4.99 -6.14
CA VAL A 357 30.25 -5.80 -5.23
C VAL A 357 31.66 -5.22 -5.07
N ASN A 358 32.25 -4.71 -6.14
CA ASN A 358 33.60 -4.15 -6.11
C ASN A 358 33.72 -2.90 -5.21
N ILE A 359 32.64 -2.13 -5.02
CA ILE A 359 32.60 -0.98 -4.09
C ILE A 359 32.91 -1.38 -2.65
N PHE A 360 32.63 -2.63 -2.24
CA PHE A 360 32.91 -3.10 -0.87
C PHE A 360 34.32 -3.67 -0.68
N TYR A 361 35.05 -3.89 -1.77
CA TYR A 361 36.43 -4.41 -1.75
C TYR A 361 37.48 -3.33 -2.04
N SER A 362 37.04 -2.12 -2.43
CA SER A 362 37.85 -0.90 -2.54
C SER A 362 37.64 -0.03 -1.31
#